data_AF-A0A168CL68-F1
#
_entry.id   AF-A0A168CL68-F1
#
_cell.length_a   1.000
_cell.length_b   1.000
_cell.length_c   1.000
_cell.angle_alpha   90.00
_cell.angle_beta   90.00
_cell.angle_gamma   90.00
#
_symmetry.space_group_name_H-M   'P 1'
#
loop_
_entity.id
_entity.type
_entity.pdbx_description
1 polymer ?
#
loop_
_entity_poly.entity_id
_entity_poly.type
_entity_poly.pdbx_seq_one_letter_code
_entity_poly.pdbx_strand_id
1 'polypeptide(L)'
;MKIAVLVALVAPVLAVPRGKHLVELSLPGEQNYNPNQSLYPQRALRVIGSFQSGFTEETFRVEAKRQCQAEPACSTVIGYLQEHSEVVDGSKYPVWFAWLIGGARATAADFHHANGTSHSFIYTINE
;
A
#
# COMPACT_ATOMS: atom_id res chain seq x y z
N MET A 1 57.19 -4.07 32.63
CA MET A 1 56.12 -4.81 31.94
C MET A 1 55.12 -3.81 31.38
N LYS A 2 54.98 -3.69 30.05
CA LYS A 2 53.96 -2.87 29.40
C LYS A 2 52.96 -3.82 28.74
N ILE A 3 51.72 -3.81 29.22
CA ILE A 3 50.61 -4.58 28.64
C ILE A 3 49.93 -3.69 27.62
N ALA A 4 50.01 -4.05 26.34
CA ALA A 4 49.24 -3.42 25.27
C ALA A 4 47.88 -4.12 25.19
N VAL A 5 46.81 -3.40 25.50
CA VAL A 5 45.44 -3.87 25.31
C VAL A 5 45.02 -3.51 23.88
N LEU A 6 44.87 -4.53 23.04
CA LEU A 6 44.23 -4.37 21.73
C LEU A 6 42.72 -4.23 21.94
N VAL A 7 42.19 -3.03 21.67
CA VAL A 7 40.73 -2.81 21.56
C VAL A 7 40.33 -3.13 20.12
N ALA A 8 39.67 -4.26 19.92
CA ALA A 8 39.07 -4.60 18.64
C ALA A 8 37.80 -3.76 18.43
N LEU A 9 37.86 -2.81 17.49
CA LEU A 9 36.70 -2.07 17.01
C LEU A 9 35.82 -3.02 16.18
N VAL A 10 34.76 -3.54 16.77
CA VAL A 10 33.71 -4.24 16.04
C VAL A 10 32.79 -3.17 15.44
N ALA A 11 32.93 -2.91 14.15
CA ALA A 11 31.99 -2.04 13.44
C ALA A 11 30.61 -2.71 13.44
N PRO A 12 29.54 -2.03 13.92
CA PRO A 12 28.20 -2.58 13.78
C PRO A 12 27.86 -2.58 12.29
N VAL A 13 27.70 -3.77 11.72
CA VAL A 13 27.05 -3.92 10.42
C VAL A 13 25.59 -3.51 10.64
N LEU A 14 25.26 -2.26 10.31
CA LEU A 14 23.89 -1.80 10.24
C LEU A 14 23.19 -2.66 9.19
N ALA A 15 22.45 -3.67 9.64
CA ALA A 15 21.55 -4.41 8.79
C ALA A 15 20.52 -3.42 8.24
N VAL A 16 20.68 -3.01 6.99
CA VAL A 16 19.64 -2.26 6.28
C VAL A 16 18.39 -3.15 6.31
N PRO A 17 17.25 -2.70 6.87
CA PRO A 17 16.04 -3.50 6.84
C PRO A 17 15.75 -3.83 5.39
N ARG A 18 15.64 -5.12 5.05
CA ARG A 18 15.13 -5.51 3.74
C ARG A 18 13.73 -4.92 3.66
N GLY A 19 13.57 -3.89 2.82
CA GLY A 19 12.31 -3.18 2.67
C GLY A 19 11.17 -4.15 2.37
N LYS A 20 9.95 -3.81 2.81
CA LYS A 20 8.77 -4.65 2.61
C LYS A 20 8.56 -4.93 1.12
N HIS A 21 8.51 -6.21 0.77
CA HIS A 21 8.26 -6.64 -0.60
C HIS A 21 6.75 -6.80 -0.81
N LEU A 22 6.18 -5.94 -1.66
CA LEU A 22 4.76 -5.94 -1.99
C LEU A 22 4.55 -6.58 -3.36
N VAL A 23 3.73 -7.62 -3.40
CA VAL A 23 3.34 -8.34 -4.61
C VAL A 23 1.88 -8.07 -4.93
N GLU A 24 1.56 -8.02 -6.22
CA GLU A 24 0.17 -7.82 -6.66
C GLU A 24 -0.67 -9.06 -6.33
N LEU A 25 -1.85 -8.84 -5.75
CA LEU A 25 -2.85 -9.87 -5.56
C LEU A 25 -3.89 -9.74 -6.70
N SER A 26 -3.70 -10.52 -7.75
CA SER A 26 -4.66 -10.55 -8.86
C SER A 26 -5.91 -11.33 -8.46
N LEU A 27 -7.05 -10.65 -8.47
CA LEU A 27 -8.36 -11.25 -8.23
C LEU A 27 -9.10 -11.49 -9.55
N PRO A 28 -9.90 -12.56 -9.65
CA PRO A 28 -10.57 -12.93 -10.90
C PRO A 28 -11.68 -11.94 -11.29
N GLY A 29 -11.88 -11.73 -12.59
CA GLY A 29 -12.99 -10.91 -13.09
C GLY A 29 -12.71 -9.41 -13.13
N GLU A 30 -13.77 -8.62 -13.03
CA GLU A 30 -13.68 -7.16 -13.10
C GLU A 30 -12.90 -6.58 -11.91
N GLN A 31 -12.12 -5.54 -12.19
CA GLN A 31 -11.30 -4.87 -11.19
C GLN A 31 -12.11 -3.80 -10.46
N ASN A 32 -13.09 -4.23 -9.67
CA ASN A 32 -13.99 -3.38 -8.87
C ASN A 32 -14.10 -3.90 -7.43
N TYR A 33 -12.95 -4.16 -6.81
CA TYR A 33 -12.85 -4.67 -5.45
C TYR A 33 -12.74 -3.57 -4.40
N ASN A 34 -13.38 -3.79 -3.25
CA ASN A 34 -13.18 -3.04 -2.01
C ASN A 34 -12.76 -3.97 -0.86
N PRO A 35 -12.01 -3.45 0.14
CA PRO A 35 -11.71 -4.20 1.35
C PRO A 35 -13.01 -4.46 2.13
N ASN A 36 -13.18 -5.67 2.67
CA ASN A 36 -14.30 -5.98 3.56
C ASN A 36 -13.98 -5.64 5.03
N GLN A 37 -14.91 -5.97 5.93
CA GLN A 37 -14.81 -5.69 7.38
C GLN A 37 -13.69 -6.44 8.12
N SER A 38 -12.98 -7.36 7.47
CA SER A 38 -11.75 -7.92 8.05
C SER A 38 -10.57 -6.96 7.95
N LEU A 39 -10.63 -6.01 7.01
CA LEU A 39 -9.58 -5.04 6.72
C LEU A 39 -9.99 -3.61 7.05
N TYR A 40 -11.18 -3.19 6.63
CA TYR A 40 -11.66 -1.81 6.77
C TYR A 40 -12.97 -1.74 7.57
N PRO A 41 -13.08 -0.83 8.56
CA PRO A 41 -12.10 0.20 8.97
C PRO A 41 -11.03 -0.27 9.96
N GLN A 42 -11.08 -1.52 10.44
CA GLN A 42 -10.38 -2.01 11.63
C GLN A 42 -8.84 -1.94 11.51
N ARG A 43 -8.31 -2.11 10.30
CA ARG A 43 -6.86 -2.16 10.03
C ARG A 43 -6.41 -1.04 9.08
N ALA A 44 -7.30 -0.10 8.77
CA ALA A 44 -6.98 1.05 7.96
C ALA A 44 -6.00 1.96 8.71
N LEU A 45 -4.85 2.22 8.10
CA LEU A 45 -3.83 3.11 8.66
C LEU A 45 -4.03 4.54 8.14
N ARG A 46 -4.22 4.66 6.83
CA ARG A 46 -4.51 5.93 6.16
C ARG A 46 -5.12 5.72 4.79
N VAL A 47 -5.75 6.77 4.29
CA VAL A 47 -6.08 6.93 2.87
C VAL A 47 -5.06 7.85 2.22
N ILE A 48 -4.71 7.54 0.97
CA ILE A 48 -3.97 8.43 0.08
C ILE A 48 -4.86 8.73 -1.13
N GLY A 49 -4.83 9.97 -1.61
CA GLY A 49 -5.61 10.41 -2.75
C GLY A 49 -4.76 11.26 -3.67
N SER A 50 -5.02 11.17 -4.97
CA SER A 50 -4.47 12.10 -5.96
C SER A 50 -5.57 12.97 -6.54
N PHE A 51 -5.45 14.27 -6.33
CA PHE A 51 -6.37 15.30 -6.81
C PHE A 51 -5.61 16.27 -7.72
N GLN A 52 -4.78 15.73 -8.62
CA GLN A 52 -3.94 16.54 -9.50
C GLN A 52 -3.88 15.93 -10.90
N SER A 53 -3.80 16.79 -11.91
CA SER A 53 -3.50 16.39 -13.28
C SER A 53 -2.09 15.79 -13.33
N GLY A 54 -1.97 14.52 -13.69
CA GLY A 54 -0.68 13.83 -13.84
C GLY A 54 -0.62 12.44 -13.21
N PHE A 55 -1.58 12.10 -12.36
CA PHE A 55 -1.73 10.71 -11.90
C PHE A 55 -2.48 9.88 -12.94
N THR A 56 -1.79 8.87 -13.47
CA THR A 56 -2.38 7.75 -14.19
C THR A 56 -2.54 6.58 -13.20
N GLU A 57 -3.24 5.53 -13.61
CA GLU A 57 -3.33 4.30 -12.81
C GLU A 57 -1.93 3.80 -12.39
N GLU A 58 -1.00 3.76 -13.35
CA GLU A 58 0.36 3.27 -13.13
C GLU A 58 1.14 4.14 -12.14
N THR A 59 1.16 5.46 -12.36
CA THR A 59 1.90 6.36 -11.46
C THR A 59 1.30 6.39 -10.05
N PHE A 60 -0.02 6.24 -9.94
CA PHE A 60 -0.68 6.14 -8.65
C PHE A 60 -0.39 4.81 -7.95
N ARG A 61 -0.39 3.68 -8.67
CA ARG A 61 0.03 2.37 -8.14
C ARG A 61 1.45 2.44 -7.57
N VAL A 62 2.38 3.06 -8.29
CA VAL A 62 3.78 3.25 -7.84
C VAL A 62 3.83 4.06 -6.55
N GLU A 63 3.13 5.19 -6.50
CA GLU A 63 3.09 6.05 -5.31
C GLU A 63 2.46 5.33 -4.12
N ALA A 64 1.37 4.60 -4.33
CA ALA A 64 0.69 3.86 -3.27
C ALA A 64 1.58 2.77 -2.65
N LYS A 65 2.32 2.03 -3.47
CA LYS A 65 3.32 1.06 -3.01
C LYS A 65 4.44 1.75 -2.23
N ARG A 66 5.00 2.83 -2.76
CA ARG A 66 6.07 3.61 -2.10
C ARG A 66 5.62 4.07 -0.71
N GLN A 67 4.39 4.58 -0.61
CA GLN A 67 3.81 5.03 0.64
C GLN A 67 3.56 3.89 1.64
N CYS A 68 3.19 2.69 1.19
CA CYS A 68 3.09 1.53 2.07
C CYS A 68 4.44 0.99 2.53
N GLN A 69 5.45 1.02 1.65
CA GLN A 69 6.81 0.62 2.02
C GLN A 69 7.41 1.55 3.07
N ALA A 70 7.08 2.85 3.02
CA ALA A 70 7.51 3.84 3.99
C ALA A 70 6.74 3.78 5.33
N GLU A 71 5.50 3.28 5.35
CA GLU A 71 4.66 3.17 6.55
C GLU A 71 4.96 1.84 7.26
N PRO A 72 5.69 1.78 8.40
CA PRO A 72 6.15 0.52 9.00
C PRO A 72 5.04 -0.51 9.28
N ALA A 73 3.83 -0.06 9.63
CA ALA A 73 2.72 -0.97 9.92
C ALA A 73 2.02 -1.50 8.66
N CYS A 74 2.23 -0.90 7.48
CA CYS A 74 1.49 -1.27 6.26
C CYS A 74 1.89 -2.65 5.73
N SER A 75 0.87 -3.46 5.46
CA SER A 75 0.97 -4.83 4.96
C SER A 75 0.27 -5.02 3.61
N THR A 76 -0.71 -4.16 3.32
CA THR A 76 -1.58 -4.27 2.16
C THR A 76 -1.94 -2.87 1.67
N VAL A 77 -2.02 -2.72 0.36
CA VAL A 77 -2.55 -1.55 -0.34
C VAL A 77 -3.70 -2.01 -1.20
N ILE A 78 -4.82 -1.32 -1.12
CA ILE A 78 -5.90 -1.43 -2.10
C ILE A 78 -6.22 -0.05 -2.63
N GLY A 79 -6.16 0.14 -3.94
CA GLY A 79 -6.53 1.40 -4.58
C GLY A 79 -7.47 1.20 -5.74
N TYR A 80 -8.08 2.29 -6.19
CA TYR A 80 -9.11 2.28 -7.23
C TYR A 80 -9.30 3.69 -7.82
N LEU A 81 -9.91 3.72 -8.99
CA LEU A 81 -10.39 4.94 -9.63
C LEU A 81 -11.71 5.36 -8.98
N GLN A 82 -11.79 6.62 -8.56
CA GLN A 82 -12.93 7.21 -7.87
C GLN A 82 -13.51 8.34 -8.72
N GLU A 83 -14.13 8.02 -9.85
CA GLU A 83 -14.72 9.03 -10.77
C GLU A 83 -16.17 9.41 -10.45
N HIS A 84 -16.76 8.81 -9.40
CA HIS A 84 -18.15 9.08 -8.98
C HIS A 84 -18.32 9.26 -7.47
N SER A 85 -17.35 9.89 -6.79
CA SER A 85 -17.57 10.31 -5.41
C SER A 85 -18.18 11.70 -5.36
N GLU A 86 -19.24 11.89 -4.57
CA GLU A 86 -19.74 13.23 -4.17
C GLU A 86 -18.65 14.09 -3.51
N VAL A 87 -17.53 13.49 -3.09
CA VAL A 87 -16.38 14.19 -2.52
C VAL A 87 -15.59 14.97 -3.58
N VAL A 88 -15.61 14.53 -4.85
CA VAL A 88 -14.81 15.17 -5.91
C VAL A 88 -15.60 15.29 -7.21
N ASP A 89 -16.77 15.91 -7.12
CA ASP A 89 -17.57 16.24 -8.30
C ASP A 89 -16.86 17.31 -9.16
N GLY A 90 -16.92 17.15 -10.50
CA GLY A 90 -16.37 18.10 -11.45
C GLY A 90 -14.85 18.05 -11.70
N SER A 91 -14.14 17.01 -11.23
CA SER A 91 -12.71 16.84 -11.57
C SER A 91 -12.51 16.68 -13.08
N LYS A 92 -11.59 17.44 -13.66
CA LYS A 92 -11.21 17.34 -15.09
C LYS A 92 -10.22 16.21 -15.39
N TYR A 93 -9.83 15.45 -14.38
CA TYR A 93 -8.83 14.38 -14.45
C TYR A 93 -9.22 13.22 -13.51
N PRO A 94 -8.73 11.99 -13.77
CA PRO A 94 -9.04 10.83 -12.94
C PRO A 94 -8.59 11.05 -11.49
N VAL A 95 -9.47 10.74 -10.54
CA VAL A 95 -9.18 10.84 -9.11
C VAL A 95 -8.93 9.45 -8.57
N TRP A 96 -7.72 9.21 -8.07
CA TRP A 96 -7.36 7.90 -7.53
C TRP A 96 -7.28 7.93 -6.01
N PHE A 97 -7.71 6.85 -5.38
CA PHE A 97 -7.58 6.63 -3.95
C PHE A 97 -6.94 5.29 -3.65
N ALA A 98 -6.22 5.20 -2.53
CA ALA A 98 -5.74 3.94 -1.98
C ALA A 98 -5.80 3.94 -0.45
N TRP A 99 -6.21 2.81 0.11
CA TRP A 99 -6.11 2.51 1.53
C TRP A 99 -4.81 1.78 1.82
N LEU A 100 -4.05 2.29 2.78
CA LEU A 100 -2.95 1.56 3.39
C LEU A 100 -3.47 0.80 4.60
N ILE A 101 -3.23 -0.51 4.63
CA ILE A 101 -3.84 -1.43 5.59
C ILE A 101 -2.74 -2.21 6.30
N GLY A 102 -2.76 -2.19 7.63
CA GLY A 102 -1.76 -2.87 8.47
C GLY A 102 -2.18 -4.29 8.86
N GLY A 103 -1.30 -5.04 9.53
CA GLY A 103 -1.59 -6.37 10.07
C GLY A 103 -1.12 -7.54 9.21
N ALA A 104 -1.84 -8.67 9.29
CA ALA A 104 -1.51 -9.90 8.55
C ALA A 104 -1.64 -9.74 7.02
N ARG A 105 -0.99 -10.61 6.25
CA ARG A 105 -1.15 -10.63 4.79
C ARG A 105 -2.63 -10.75 4.40
N ALA A 106 -3.06 -9.90 3.48
CA ALA A 106 -4.42 -9.99 2.95
C ALA A 106 -4.51 -11.07 1.86
N THR A 107 -5.67 -11.67 1.75
CA THR A 107 -6.01 -12.75 0.82
C THR A 107 -7.24 -12.38 0.00
N ALA A 108 -7.57 -13.17 -1.02
CA ALA A 108 -8.76 -12.95 -1.83
C ALA A 108 -10.06 -12.88 -1.00
N ALA A 109 -10.14 -13.59 0.13
CA ALA A 109 -11.31 -13.59 0.99
C ALA A 109 -11.55 -12.25 1.72
N ASP A 110 -10.56 -11.36 1.72
CA ASP A 110 -10.62 -10.07 2.39
C ASP A 110 -11.21 -8.95 1.51
N PHE A 111 -11.59 -9.29 0.27
CA PHE A 111 -12.10 -8.36 -0.73
C PHE A 111 -13.44 -8.82 -1.28
N HIS A 112 -14.23 -7.86 -1.75
CA HIS A 112 -15.53 -8.11 -2.38
C HIS A 112 -15.75 -7.12 -3.52
N HIS A 113 -16.58 -7.50 -4.50
CA HIS A 113 -17.00 -6.59 -5.55
C HIS A 113 -17.87 -5.46 -4.96
N ALA A 114 -17.63 -4.25 -5.39
CA ALA A 114 -18.39 -3.07 -4.99
C ALA A 114 -18.76 -2.21 -6.19
N ASN A 115 -20.04 -1.86 -6.27
CA ASN A 115 -20.54 -0.92 -7.28
C ASN A 115 -19.88 0.46 -7.08
N GLY A 116 -19.60 1.15 -8.18
CA GLY A 116 -18.97 2.48 -8.15
C GLY A 116 -17.46 2.47 -7.90
N THR A 117 -16.85 1.30 -7.81
CA THR A 117 -15.38 1.11 -7.82
C THR A 117 -14.97 0.57 -9.18
N SER A 118 -13.86 1.03 -9.73
CA SER A 118 -13.27 0.50 -10.96
C SER A 118 -11.75 0.62 -10.90
N HIS A 119 -11.05 -0.09 -11.80
CA HIS A 119 -9.59 -0.11 -11.85
C HIS A 119 -8.94 -0.44 -10.50
N SER A 120 -9.58 -1.29 -9.71
CA SER A 120 -9.06 -1.67 -8.41
C SER A 120 -7.74 -2.42 -8.55
N PHE A 121 -6.79 -2.14 -7.68
CA PHE A 121 -5.52 -2.85 -7.59
C PHE A 121 -5.18 -3.17 -6.16
N ILE A 122 -4.55 -4.32 -5.95
CA ILE A 122 -4.22 -4.79 -4.60
C ILE A 122 -2.77 -5.23 -4.58
N TYR A 123 -2.02 -4.73 -3.61
CA TYR A 123 -0.68 -5.22 -3.29
C TYR A 123 -0.64 -5.69 -1.84
N THR A 124 -0.02 -6.83 -1.57
CA THR A 124 0.16 -7.33 -0.21
C THR A 124 1.58 -7.81 0.01
N ILE A 125 2.01 -7.89 1.26
CA ILE A 125 3.33 -8.45 1.60
C ILE A 125 3.46 -9.90 1.10
N ASN A 126 4.63 -10.22 0.56
CA ASN A 126 5.01 -11.61 0.29
C ASN A 126 5.71 -12.17 1.53
N GLU A 127 5.31 -13.36 1.97
CA GLU A 127 5.97 -14.08 3.09
C GLU A 127 7.39 -14.53 2.72
#